data_AF-A0A2G6C2Y9-F1
#
_entry.id   AF-A0A2G6C2Y9-F1
#
_cell.length_a   1.000
_cell.length_b   1.000
_cell.length_c   1.000
_cell.angle_alpha   90.00
_cell.angle_beta   90.00
_cell.angle_gamma   90.00
#
_symmetry.space_group_name_H-M   'P 1'
#
loop_
_entity.id
_entity.type
_entity.pdbx_description
1 polymer ?
#
loop_
_entity_poly.entity_id
_entity_poly.type
_entity_poly.pdbx_seq_one_letter_code
_entity_poly.pdbx_strand_id
1 'polypeptide(L)' 'MAERSGERLPEGRTERLARFGRNINVLGAVALGGAALMAPVGGGAVLGALAGINAVQAGGFEAARRYAKKRHR' A
#
# COMPACT_ATOMS: atom_id res chain seq x y z
N MET A 1 -26.99 -12.95 25.84
CA MET A 1 -26.32 -12.93 24.52
C MET A 1 -26.27 -11.49 24.06
N ALA A 2 -25.17 -10.79 24.30
CA ALA A 2 -25.00 -9.42 23.85
C ALA A 2 -24.45 -9.45 22.43
N GLU A 3 -25.31 -9.14 21.46
CA GLU A 3 -24.88 -8.72 20.12
C GLU A 3 -23.99 -7.48 20.30
N ARG A 4 -22.67 -7.71 20.31
CA ARG A 4 -21.69 -6.62 20.23
C ARG A 4 -21.80 -6.02 18.85
N SER A 5 -22.64 -4.98 18.76
CA SER A 5 -22.64 -3.97 17.72
C SER A 5 -21.22 -3.76 17.23
N GLY A 6 -20.97 -4.12 15.97
CA GLY A 6 -19.69 -3.99 15.29
C GLY A 6 -19.33 -2.54 15.02
N GLU A 7 -19.28 -1.70 16.06
CA GLU A 7 -18.68 -0.38 16.00
C GLU A 7 -17.19 -0.57 15.72
N ARG A 8 -16.83 -0.52 14.43
CA ARG A 8 -15.45 -0.39 14.01
C ARG A 8 -14.94 0.87 14.68
N LEU A 9 -14.10 0.72 15.71
CA LEU A 9 -13.39 1.83 16.34
C LEU A 9 -12.90 2.78 15.23
N PRO A 10 -13.13 4.10 15.36
CA PRO A 10 -12.79 5.05 14.32
C PRO A 10 -11.32 4.84 13.96
N GLU A 11 -11.06 4.50 12.70
CA GLU A 11 -9.70 4.26 12.21
C GLU A 11 -8.83 5.47 12.59
N GLY A 12 -7.80 5.21 13.41
CA GLY A 12 -6.86 6.25 13.79
C GLY A 12 -6.29 6.92 12.53
N ARG A 13 -6.02 8.22 12.59
CA ARG A 13 -5.47 9.02 11.47
C ARG A 13 -4.29 8.32 10.78
N THR A 14 -3.46 7.64 11.57
CA THR A 14 -2.31 6.83 11.12
C THR A 14 -2.70 5.60 10.31
N GLU A 15 -3.78 4.89 10.68
CA GLU A 15 -4.28 3.74 9.91
C GLU A 15 -4.86 4.18 8.55
N ARG A 16 -5.57 5.31 8.53
CA ARG A 16 -6.06 5.90 7.27
C ARG A 16 -4.92 6.30 6.34
N LEU A 17 -3.93 7.02 6.87
CA LEU A 17 -2.75 7.42 6.10
C LEU A 17 -1.96 6.22 5.58
N ALA A 18 -1.76 5.20 6.40
CA ALA A 18 -1.07 3.98 5.99
C ALA A 18 -1.84 3.23 4.88
N ARG A 19 -3.17 3.13 4.99
CA ARG A 19 -3.99 2.52 3.93
C ARG A 19 -3.92 3.31 2.63
N PHE A 20 -4.03 4.63 2.71
CA PHE A 20 -3.94 5.50 1.55
C PHE A 20 -2.58 5.39 0.87
N GLY A 21 -1.48 5.49 1.65
CA GLY A 21 -0.12 5.33 1.17
C GLY A 21 0.09 3.96 0.51
N ARG A 22 -0.40 2.87 1.12
CA ARG A 22 -0.37 1.53 0.52
C ARG A 22 -1.09 1.51 -0.82
N ASN A 23 -2.32 2.02 -0.89
CA ASN A 23 -3.13 1.93 -2.10
C ASN A 23 -2.53 2.73 -3.26
N ILE A 24 -2.02 3.94 -3.01
CA ILE A 24 -1.32 4.73 -4.04
C ILE A 24 -0.11 3.97 -4.57
N ASN A 25 0.69 3.41 -3.67
CA ASN A 25 1.90 2.68 -4.06
C ASN A 25 1.57 1.38 -4.81
N VAL A 26 0.52 0.66 -4.44
CA VAL A 26 0.06 -0.50 -5.22
C VAL A 26 -0.39 -0.08 -6.63
N LEU A 27 -1.17 1.00 -6.74
CA LEU A 27 -1.60 1.52 -8.05
C LEU A 27 -0.40 1.96 -8.89
N GLY A 28 0.55 2.67 -8.29
CA GLY A 28 1.80 3.07 -8.95
C GLY A 28 2.61 1.87 -9.42
N ALA A 29 2.75 0.83 -8.58
CA ALA A 29 3.45 -0.40 -8.94
C ALA A 29 2.81 -1.10 -10.14
N VAL A 30 1.48 -1.23 -10.14
CA VAL A 30 0.74 -1.87 -11.24
C VAL A 30 0.85 -1.04 -12.52
N ALA A 31 0.65 0.28 -12.45
CA ALA A 31 0.70 1.16 -13.60
C ALA A 31 2.11 1.16 -14.24
N LEU A 32 3.15 1.31 -13.42
CA LEU A 32 4.54 1.30 -13.89
C LEU A 32 4.97 -0.09 -14.39
N GLY A 33 4.52 -1.16 -13.74
CA GLY A 33 4.75 -2.53 -14.20
C GLY A 33 4.11 -2.80 -15.55
N GLY A 34 2.85 -2.38 -15.74
CA GLY A 34 2.17 -2.46 -17.03
C GLY A 34 2.87 -1.63 -18.11
N ALA A 35 3.29 -0.40 -17.78
CA ALA A 35 4.04 0.45 -18.69
C ALA A 35 5.41 -0.16 -19.06
N ALA A 36 6.09 -0.81 -18.11
CA ALA A 36 7.36 -1.48 -18.36
C ALA A 36 7.26 -2.58 -19.41
N LEU A 37 6.12 -3.31 -19.45
CA LEU A 37 5.86 -4.35 -20.46
C LEU A 37 5.62 -3.79 -21.86
N MET A 38 5.14 -2.55 -21.95
CA MET A 38 4.83 -1.88 -23.22
C MET A 38 5.97 -0.95 -23.70
N ALA A 39 7.02 -0.80 -22.89
CA ALA A 39 8.09 0.15 -23.16
C ALA A 39 9.08 -0.38 -24.22
N PRO A 40 9.64 0.51 -25.07
CA PRO A 40 10.73 0.15 -25.96
C PRO A 40 11.95 -0.37 -25.18
N VAL A 41 12.80 -1.13 -25.88
CA VAL A 41 14.04 -1.71 -25.33
C VAL A 41 14.88 -0.61 -24.66
N GLY A 42 15.07 -0.73 -23.34
CA GLY A 42 15.78 0.23 -22.48
C GLY A 42 14.89 0.96 -21.47
N GLY A 43 13.67 1.37 -21.85
CA GLY A 43 12.74 2.07 -20.94
C GLY A 43 12.10 1.15 -19.90
N GLY A 44 11.89 -0.12 -20.26
CA GLY A 44 11.22 -1.10 -19.40
C GLY A 44 11.96 -1.39 -18.09
N ALA A 45 13.31 -1.37 -18.09
CA ALA A 45 14.10 -1.63 -16.89
C ALA A 45 13.91 -0.54 -15.82
N VAL A 46 13.89 0.73 -16.23
CA VAL A 46 13.68 1.87 -15.32
C VAL A 46 12.26 1.85 -14.76
N LEU A 47 11.25 1.65 -15.62
CA LEU A 47 9.85 1.56 -15.19
C LEU A 47 9.62 0.36 -14.26
N GLY A 48 10.23 -0.78 -14.56
CA GLY A 48 10.19 -1.98 -13.72
C GLY A 48 10.83 -1.76 -12.35
N ALA A 49 11.97 -1.06 -12.29
CA ALA A 49 12.60 -0.69 -11.02
C ALA A 49 11.71 0.24 -10.18
N LEU A 50 11.10 1.25 -10.79
CA LEU A 50 10.15 2.14 -10.12
C LEU A 50 8.89 1.41 -9.64
N ALA A 51 8.40 0.44 -10.42
CA ALA A 51 7.30 -0.43 -10.03
C ALA A 51 7.66 -1.25 -8.79
N GLY A 52 8.88 -1.80 -8.74
CA GLY A 52 9.41 -2.52 -7.58
C GLY A 52 9.51 -1.64 -6.32
N ILE A 53 10.00 -0.40 -6.46
CA ILE A 53 10.08 0.56 -5.34
C ILE A 53 8.68 0.84 -4.76
N ASN A 54 7.70 1.10 -5.63
CA ASN A 54 6.32 1.30 -5.22
C ASN A 54 5.76 0.07 -4.48
N ALA A 55 6.02 -1.14 -4.98
CA ALA A 55 5.58 -2.36 -4.31
C ALA A 55 6.19 -2.52 -2.91
N VAL A 56 7.48 -2.20 -2.74
CA VAL A 56 8.17 -2.21 -1.43
C VAL A 56 7.58 -1.16 -0.50
N GLN A 57 7.34 0.06 -0.98
CA GLN A 57 6.72 1.13 -0.19
C GLN A 57 5.30 0.75 0.27
N ALA A 58 4.50 0.11 -0.60
CA ALA A 58 3.20 -0.44 -0.21
C ALA A 58 3.32 -1.45 0.94
N GLY A 59 4.30 -2.37 0.87
CA GLY A 59 4.61 -3.30 1.95
C GLY A 59 4.96 -2.60 3.26
N GLY A 60 5.78 -1.54 3.19
CA GLY A 60 6.15 -0.70 4.34
C GLY A 60 4.95 -0.02 5.00
N PHE A 61 4.03 0.54 4.21
CA PHE A 61 2.79 1.13 4.74
C PHE A 61 1.86 0.09 5.39
N GLU A 62 1.74 -1.11 4.81
CA GLU A 62 0.97 -2.20 5.41
C GLU A 62 1.61 -2.69 6.72
N ALA A 63 2.95 -2.76 6.79
CA ALA A 63 3.67 -3.05 8.02
C ALA A 63 3.40 -1.97 9.08
N ALA A 64 3.55 -0.69 8.74
CA ALA A 64 3.27 0.43 9.63
C ALA A 64 1.83 0.41 10.17
N ARG A 65 0.86 0.05 9.32
CA ARG A 65 -0.53 -0.16 9.72
C ARG A 65 -0.68 -1.28 10.76
N ARG A 66 -0.01 -2.42 10.55
CA ARG A 66 -0.01 -3.55 11.51
C ARG A 66 0.63 -3.17 12.84
N TYR A 67 1.72 -2.39 12.82
CA TYR A 67 2.36 -1.86 14.03
C TYR A 67 1.45 -0.90 14.80
N ALA A 68 0.81 0.05 14.12
CA ALA A 68 -0.14 0.97 14.74
C ALA A 68 -1.30 0.20 15.39
N LYS A 69 -1.85 -0.81 14.70
CA LYS A 69 -2.94 -1.65 15.23
C LYS A 69 -2.53 -2.47 16.46
N LYS A 70 -1.28 -2.93 16.54
CA LYS A 70 -0.73 -3.62 17.72
C LYS A 70 -0.50 -2.69 18.91
N ARG A 71 -0.16 -1.42 18.66
CA ARG A 71 0.14 -0.43 19.72
C ARG A 71 -1.11 0.20 20.36
N HIS A 72 -2.26 0.09 19.69
CA HIS A 72 -3.56 0.61 20.16
C HIS A 72 -4.53 -0.51 20.63
N ARG A 73 -4.06 -1.74 20.80
CA ARG A 73 -4.76 -2.82 21.52
C ARG A 73 -4.27 -2.87 22.95
#